data_AF-A0A094HEA9-F1
#
_entry.id   AF-A0A094HEA9-F1
#
_cell.length_a   1.000
_cell.length_b   1.000
_cell.length_c   1.000
_cell.angle_alpha   90.00
_cell.angle_beta   90.00
_cell.angle_gamma   90.00
#
_symmetry.space_group_name_H-M   'P 1'
#
loop_
_entity.id
_entity.type
_entity.pdbx_description
1 polymer ?
#
loop_
_entity_poly.entity_id
_entity_poly.type
_entity_poly.pdbx_seq_one_letter_code
_entity_poly.pdbx_strand_id
1 'polypeptide(L)'
;MHFFKSLVLLAIPFTFAAAQHVIGNRHGDSSCRTNNINPIKSGECVDTAKVGSINIYSAATCVLYAKPGCSGEGVDMDGSPACYPLEDLDSPGSIKCHWDHDE
;
A
#
# COMPACT_ATOMS: atom_id res chain seq x y z
N MET A 1 -7.04 -52.17 31.02
CA MET A 1 -6.13 -51.13 30.52
C MET A 1 -6.77 -50.51 29.28
N HIS A 2 -7.52 -49.41 29.44
CA HIS A 2 -8.09 -48.69 28.30
C HIS A 2 -7.18 -47.52 27.96
N PHE A 3 -6.46 -47.65 26.85
CA PHE A 3 -5.67 -46.60 26.26
C PHE A 3 -6.61 -45.59 25.59
N PHE A 4 -6.89 -44.49 26.27
CA PHE A 4 -7.53 -43.33 25.67
C PHE A 4 -6.56 -42.73 24.65
N LYS A 5 -6.80 -43.03 23.37
CA LYS A 5 -6.17 -42.36 22.23
C LYS A 5 -6.58 -40.88 22.27
N SER A 6 -5.69 -40.05 22.81
CA SER A 6 -5.81 -38.60 22.76
C SER A 6 -5.67 -38.14 21.32
N LEU A 7 -6.79 -37.81 20.68
CA LEU A 7 -6.81 -37.16 19.38
C LEU A 7 -6.51 -35.68 19.61
N VAL A 8 -5.26 -35.29 19.43
CA VAL A 8 -4.83 -33.88 19.45
C VAL A 8 -5.44 -33.20 18.24
N LEU A 9 -6.50 -32.40 18.46
CA LEU A 9 -7.00 -31.48 17.44
C LEU A 9 -5.92 -30.42 17.19
N LEU A 10 -5.33 -30.46 16.00
CA LEU A 10 -4.51 -29.38 15.46
C LEU A 10 -5.41 -28.15 15.29
N ALA A 11 -5.38 -27.23 16.26
CA ALA A 11 -5.93 -25.89 16.07
C ALA A 11 -4.97 -25.14 15.13
N ILE A 12 -5.23 -25.19 13.83
CA ILE A 12 -4.56 -24.31 12.87
C ILE A 12 -5.13 -22.92 13.11
N PRO A 13 -4.34 -21.93 13.56
CA PRO A 13 -4.82 -20.56 13.61
C PRO A 13 -5.04 -20.11 12.17
N PHE A 14 -6.30 -20.09 11.74
CA PHE A 14 -6.69 -19.40 10.53
C PHE A 14 -6.51 -17.91 10.79
N THR A 15 -5.32 -17.39 10.47
CA THR A 15 -5.13 -15.94 10.36
C THR A 15 -5.92 -15.49 9.13
N PHE A 16 -7.10 -14.92 9.35
CA PHE A 16 -7.83 -14.21 8.30
C PHE A 16 -6.96 -13.01 7.90
N ALA A 17 -6.24 -13.11 6.80
CA ALA A 17 -5.63 -11.95 6.16
C ALA A 17 -6.78 -11.07 5.68
N ALA A 18 -7.08 -9.99 6.41
CA ALA A 18 -8.06 -9.01 5.98
C ALA A 18 -7.60 -8.44 4.63
N ALA A 19 -8.46 -8.49 3.62
CA ALA A 19 -8.18 -7.87 2.34
C ALA A 19 -8.01 -6.36 2.55
N GLN A 20 -6.81 -5.84 2.29
CA GLN A 20 -6.55 -4.41 2.38
C GLN A 20 -7.30 -3.65 1.29
N HIS A 21 -7.90 -2.51 1.64
CA HIS A 21 -8.61 -1.65 0.70
C HIS A 21 -7.66 -1.12 -0.37
N VAL A 22 -8.06 -1.15 -1.64
CA VAL A 22 -7.28 -0.59 -2.75
C VAL A 22 -7.56 0.91 -2.83
N ILE A 23 -6.54 1.73 -2.58
CA ILE A 23 -6.62 3.20 -2.57
C ILE A 23 -6.35 3.78 -3.96
N GLY A 24 -5.56 3.08 -4.77
CA GLY A 24 -5.06 3.63 -6.02
C GLY A 24 -4.33 2.62 -6.89
N ASN A 25 -3.72 3.11 -7.96
CA ASN A 25 -2.83 2.34 -8.83
C ASN A 25 -1.52 3.09 -9.10
N ARG A 26 -0.48 2.32 -9.41
CA ARG A 26 0.80 2.81 -9.91
C ARG A 26 0.86 2.75 -11.43
N HIS A 27 1.50 3.74 -12.03
CA HIS A 27 1.73 3.80 -13.46
C HIS A 27 3.22 3.98 -13.76
N GLY A 28 3.69 3.40 -14.86
CA GLY A 28 5.07 3.59 -15.33
C GLY A 28 5.30 4.91 -16.08
N ASP A 29 4.23 5.57 -16.54
CA ASP A 29 4.25 6.92 -17.11
C ASP A 29 3.85 7.97 -16.07
N SER A 30 4.03 9.25 -16.37
CA SER A 30 3.66 10.36 -15.48
C SER A 30 2.19 10.76 -15.54
N SER A 31 1.40 10.23 -16.49
CA SER A 31 0.05 10.74 -16.79
C SER A 31 -1.09 9.95 -16.12
N CYS A 32 -0.78 8.85 -15.44
CA CYS A 32 -1.75 7.89 -14.88
C CYS A 32 -2.69 7.26 -15.91
N ARG A 33 -2.31 7.22 -17.20
CA ARG A 33 -3.19 6.73 -18.27
C ARG A 33 -2.85 5.33 -18.74
N THR A 34 -1.58 4.98 -18.80
CA THR A 34 -1.12 3.72 -19.35
C THR A 34 -0.24 2.98 -18.34
N ASN A 35 0.35 1.85 -18.73
CA ASN A 35 1.37 1.14 -17.95
C ASN A 35 1.01 0.91 -16.47
N ASN A 36 -0.22 0.46 -16.18
CA ASN A 36 -0.61 0.12 -14.82
C ASN A 36 0.27 -1.03 -14.32
N ILE A 37 1.04 -0.79 -13.27
CA ILE A 37 2.01 -1.72 -12.75
C ILE A 37 1.36 -2.64 -11.71
N ASN A 38 0.75 -2.04 -10.68
CA ASN A 38 0.12 -2.74 -9.56
C ASN A 38 -0.70 -1.76 -8.69
N PRO A 39 -1.71 -2.26 -7.96
CA PRO A 39 -2.49 -1.44 -7.03
C PRO A 39 -1.67 -0.92 -5.85
N ILE A 40 -2.16 0.16 -5.26
CA ILE A 40 -1.74 0.71 -3.97
C ILE A 40 -2.81 0.30 -2.96
N LYS A 41 -2.42 -0.51 -1.97
CA LYS A 41 -3.32 -0.94 -0.90
C LYS A 41 -3.07 -0.15 0.37
N SER A 42 -4.12 0.02 1.16
CA SER A 42 -4.05 0.72 2.44
C SER A 42 -3.03 0.08 3.38
N GLY A 43 -2.10 0.90 3.86
CA GLY A 43 -1.00 0.53 4.74
C GLY A 43 0.15 -0.24 4.08
N GLU A 44 0.08 -0.51 2.77
CA GLU A 44 1.18 -1.13 2.03
C GLU A 44 2.27 -0.09 1.75
N CYS A 45 3.54 -0.49 1.95
CA CYS A 45 4.67 0.31 1.51
C CYS A 45 4.96 0.02 0.03
N VAL A 46 5.07 1.09 -0.76
CA VAL A 46 5.24 1.01 -2.19
C VAL A 46 6.56 1.65 -2.60
N ASP A 47 7.50 0.86 -3.09
CA ASP A 47 8.72 1.37 -3.72
C ASP A 47 8.41 1.99 -5.10
N THR A 48 9.09 3.08 -5.40
CA THR A 48 8.79 3.96 -6.56
C THR A 48 9.82 3.89 -7.68
N ALA A 49 10.87 3.07 -7.56
CA ALA A 49 12.00 3.02 -8.50
C ALA A 49 11.64 2.76 -9.98
N LYS A 50 10.40 2.33 -10.28
CA LYS A 50 9.86 2.12 -11.64
C LYS A 50 8.48 2.75 -11.84
N VAL A 51 8.08 3.63 -10.95
CA VAL A 51 6.78 4.31 -10.98
C VAL A 51 7.02 5.72 -11.56
N GLY A 52 6.22 6.12 -12.53
CA GLY A 52 6.20 7.48 -13.06
C GLY A 52 5.12 8.34 -12.41
N SER A 53 3.99 7.73 -12.05
CA SER A 53 2.91 8.39 -11.31
C SER A 53 2.08 7.42 -10.47
N ILE A 54 1.34 8.00 -9.53
CA ILE A 54 0.32 7.30 -8.73
C ILE A 54 -1.03 7.95 -8.95
N ASN A 55 -2.07 7.13 -9.06
CA ASN A 55 -3.45 7.59 -9.16
C ASN A 55 -4.20 7.16 -7.92
N ILE A 56 -4.71 8.12 -7.15
CA ILE A 56 -5.47 7.88 -5.91
C ILE A 56 -6.97 8.00 -6.25
N TYR A 57 -7.74 6.98 -5.88
CA TYR A 57 -9.19 6.90 -6.13
C TYR A 57 -10.03 7.30 -4.93
N SER A 58 -9.51 7.07 -3.73
CA SER A 58 -10.18 7.31 -2.45
C SER A 58 -9.29 8.20 -1.60
N ALA A 59 -9.89 9.15 -0.87
CA ALA A 59 -9.15 10.02 0.04
C ALA A 59 -8.29 9.20 1.02
N ALA A 60 -7.06 9.62 1.21
CA ALA A 60 -6.08 8.90 2.01
C ALA A 60 -5.07 9.87 2.64
N THR A 61 -4.48 9.45 3.76
CA THR A 61 -3.28 10.08 4.30
C THR A 61 -2.08 9.34 3.74
N CYS A 62 -1.20 10.05 3.02
CA CYS A 62 -0.02 9.46 2.39
C CYS A 62 1.26 10.10 2.93
N VAL A 63 2.27 9.27 3.16
CA VAL A 63 3.62 9.70 3.58
C VAL A 63 4.62 9.28 2.53
N LEU A 64 5.44 10.24 2.09
CA LEU A 64 6.55 10.08 1.18
C LEU A 64 7.83 9.84 1.94
N TYR A 65 8.66 8.91 1.48
CA TYR A 65 9.97 8.62 2.07
C TYR A 65 11.04 8.74 0.99
N ALA A 66 12.15 9.41 1.31
CA ALA A 66 13.29 9.54 0.40
C ALA A 66 13.98 8.19 0.11
N LYS A 67 13.81 7.19 0.99
CA LYS A 67 14.42 5.86 0.87
C LYS A 67 13.37 4.81 0.50
N PRO A 68 13.77 3.68 -0.12
CA PRO A 68 12.89 2.54 -0.32
C PRO A 68 12.46 1.91 1.02
N GLY A 69 11.39 1.13 0.97
CA GLY A 69 10.87 0.37 2.11
C GLY A 69 10.27 1.23 3.23
N CYS A 70 9.82 2.45 2.91
CA CYS A 70 9.16 3.38 3.82
C CYS A 70 9.97 3.61 5.10
N SER A 71 11.25 3.90 4.90
CA SER A 71 12.24 3.99 5.96
C SER A 71 12.81 5.42 6.08
N GLY A 72 13.15 5.79 7.31
CA GLY A 72 13.66 7.12 7.63
C GLY A 72 12.56 8.14 7.87
N GLU A 73 12.91 9.42 7.75
CA GLU A 73 11.99 10.54 7.89
C GLU A 73 11.04 10.59 6.68
N GLY A 74 9.76 10.81 6.96
CA GLY A 74 8.70 10.90 5.97
C GLY A 74 8.10 12.30 5.93
N VAL A 75 7.57 12.68 4.77
CA VAL A 75 6.87 13.94 4.56
C VAL A 75 5.45 13.64 4.11
N ASP A 76 4.47 14.30 4.72
CA ASP A 76 3.07 14.13 4.33
C ASP A 76 2.84 14.71 2.92
N MET A 77 2.06 13.99 2.11
CA MET A 77 1.55 14.48 0.82
C MET A 77 0.03 14.57 0.86
N ASP A 78 -0.53 15.41 -0.01
CA ASP A 78 -1.96 15.38 -0.30
C ASP A 78 -2.34 14.00 -0.85
N GLY A 79 -3.27 13.31 -0.19
CA GLY A 79 -3.84 12.05 -0.66
C GLY A 79 -5.29 12.19 -1.10
N SER A 80 -5.70 13.37 -1.54
CA SER A 80 -6.96 13.58 -2.25
C SER A 80 -7.02 12.77 -3.55
N PRO A 81 -8.21 12.35 -4.03
CA PRO A 81 -8.33 11.61 -5.29
C PRO A 81 -7.82 12.43 -6.49
N ALA A 82 -6.66 12.05 -7.02
CA ALA A 82 -6.02 12.69 -8.17
C ALA A 82 -4.93 11.80 -8.76
N CYS A 83 -4.41 12.23 -9.91
CA CYS A 83 -3.15 11.73 -10.46
C CYS A 83 -1.99 12.58 -9.95
N TYR A 84 -0.98 11.93 -9.39
CA TYR A 84 0.25 12.56 -8.92
C TYR A 84 1.45 12.02 -9.70
N PRO A 85 2.02 12.80 -10.63
CA PRO A 85 3.34 12.52 -11.19
C PRO A 85 4.39 12.48 -10.09
N LEU A 86 5.27 11.48 -10.08
CA LEU A 86 6.31 11.38 -9.04
C LEU A 86 7.38 12.47 -9.15
N GLU A 87 7.57 13.03 -10.34
CA GLU A 87 8.46 14.17 -10.55
C GLU A 87 8.01 15.43 -9.80
N ASP A 88 6.70 15.60 -9.59
CA ASP A 88 6.12 16.71 -8.83
C ASP A 88 6.20 16.48 -7.30
N LEU A 89 6.57 15.27 -6.87
CA LEU A 89 6.68 14.85 -5.47
C LEU A 89 8.13 14.72 -4.99
N ASP A 90 9.07 15.42 -5.64
CA ASP A 90 10.51 15.34 -5.39
C ASP A 90 11.10 13.92 -5.56
N SER A 91 10.48 13.09 -6.42
CA SER A 91 10.95 11.73 -6.74
C SER A 91 11.23 10.88 -5.49
N PRO A 92 10.21 10.59 -4.67
CA PRO A 92 10.38 9.85 -3.42
C PRO A 92 10.88 8.44 -3.72
N GLY A 93 11.55 7.79 -2.77
CA GLY A 93 12.03 6.41 -2.88
C GLY A 93 10.98 5.35 -2.52
N SER A 94 10.01 5.72 -1.68
CA SER A 94 8.82 4.93 -1.41
C SER A 94 7.67 5.77 -0.87
N ILE A 95 6.45 5.22 -0.90
CA ILE A 95 5.21 5.87 -0.47
C ILE A 95 4.41 4.88 0.38
N LYS A 96 3.75 5.37 1.43
CA LYS A 96 2.77 4.61 2.20
C LYS A 96 1.50 5.43 2.36
N CYS A 97 0.38 4.88 1.92
CA CYS A 97 -0.93 5.52 2.02
C CYS A 97 -1.85 4.72 2.94
N HIS A 98 -2.60 5.41 3.78
CA HIS A 98 -3.65 4.87 4.62
C HIS A 98 -4.98 5.45 4.18
N TRP A 99 -5.95 4.58 3.93
CA TRP A 99 -7.29 5.02 3.53
C TRP A 99 -7.93 5.80 4.68
N ASP A 100 -8.37 7.02 4.39
CA ASP A 100 -9.09 7.84 5.35
C ASP A 100 -10.55 7.38 5.28
N HIS A 101 -10.94 6.57 6.25
CA HIS A 101 -12.34 6.28 6.47
C HIS A 101 -12.89 7.46 7.25
N ASP A 102 -13.72 8.29 6.63
CA ASP A 102 -14.59 9.19 7.39
C ASP A 102 -15.30 8.34 8.45
N GLU A 103 -15.04 8.63 9.73
CA GLU A 103 -15.84 8.14 10.87
C GLU A 103 -17.24 8.76 10.85
#